data_AF-A0A7W8WYX8-F1
#
_entry.id   AF-A0A7W8WYX8-F1
#
_cell.length_a   1.000
_cell.length_b   1.000
_cell.length_c   1.000
_cell.angle_alpha   90.00
_cell.angle_beta   90.00
_cell.angle_gamma   90.00
#
_symmetry.space_group_name_H-M   'P 1'
#
loop_
_entity.id
_entity.type
_entity.pdbx_description
1 polymer ?
#
loop_
_entity_poly.entity_id
_entity_poly.type
_entity_poly.pdbx_seq_one_letter_code
_entity_poly.pdbx_strand_id
1 'polypeptide(L)' 'MNTNCLSNPVRFTAGIWTIQSSIFPENSASLALHEKCGFRTVGRRERIARMSYGPWAGCWRDTILVERRATTE' A
#
# COMPACT_ATOMS: atom_id res chain seq x y z
N MET A 1 -28.30 8.09 -10.43
CA MET A 1 -27.28 8.91 -9.75
C MET A 1 -25.93 8.45 -10.26
N ASN A 2 -25.40 9.13 -11.28
CA ASN A 2 -24.14 8.81 -11.93
C ASN A 2 -23.03 9.63 -11.28
N THR A 3 -22.08 8.97 -10.63
CA THR A 3 -20.84 9.58 -10.17
C THR A 3 -19.68 8.89 -10.89
N ASN A 4 -19.32 9.50 -12.02
CA ASN A 4 -18.16 9.19 -12.83
C ASN A 4 -16.91 9.59 -12.03
N CYS A 5 -16.39 8.69 -11.19
CA CYS A 5 -15.23 8.93 -10.32
C CYS A 5 -13.92 8.32 -10.83
N LEU A 6 -13.84 7.89 -12.10
CA LEU A 6 -12.74 7.03 -12.59
C LEU A 6 -11.70 7.69 -13.52
N SER A 7 -11.59 9.01 -13.60
CA SER A 7 -10.66 9.63 -14.58
C SER A 7 -9.75 10.72 -14.05
N ASN A 8 -9.27 10.64 -12.81
CA ASN A 8 -8.14 11.48 -12.39
C ASN A 8 -6.88 10.62 -12.21
N PRO A 9 -5.94 10.64 -13.17
CA PRO A 9 -4.64 10.02 -12.95
C PRO A 9 -3.97 10.78 -11.81
N VAL A 10 -3.84 10.15 -10.64
CA VAL A 10 -3.12 10.73 -9.50
C VAL A 10 -1.67 10.94 -9.95
N ARG A 11 -1.29 12.16 -10.33
CA ARG A 11 0.08 12.49 -10.78
C ARG A 11 0.95 12.82 -9.56
N PHE A 12 2.23 12.45 -9.61
CA PHE A 12 3.21 12.84 -8.61
C PHE A 12 3.65 14.28 -8.88
N THR A 13 3.34 15.21 -7.97
CA THR A 13 3.55 16.66 -8.22
C THR A 13 4.93 17.17 -7.76
N ALA A 14 5.77 16.34 -7.12
CA ALA A 14 6.97 16.80 -6.40
C ALA A 14 8.29 16.12 -6.83
N GLY A 15 8.39 15.59 -8.06
CA GLY A 15 9.58 14.85 -8.50
C GLY A 15 9.78 13.48 -7.82
N ILE A 16 8.73 12.98 -7.16
CA ILE A 16 8.71 11.65 -6.54
C ILE A 16 8.51 10.60 -7.63
N TRP A 17 9.46 9.68 -7.78
CA TRP A 17 9.42 8.62 -8.79
C TRP A 17 8.81 7.31 -8.27
N THR A 18 8.79 7.09 -6.96
CA THR A 18 8.14 5.93 -6.32
C THR A 18 7.62 6.27 -4.93
N ILE A 19 6.44 5.77 -4.62
CA ILE A 19 5.94 5.63 -3.24
C ILE A 19 5.90 4.14 -2.90
N GLN A 20 6.46 3.77 -1.76
CA GLN A 20 6.34 2.43 -1.19
C GLN A 20 5.59 2.47 0.14
N SER A 21 4.83 1.43 0.42
CA SER A 21 4.12 1.23 1.68
C SER A 21 4.23 -0.22 2.12
N SER A 22 4.30 -0.44 3.43
CA SER A 22 4.28 -1.77 4.03
C SER A 22 2.98 -1.94 4.82
N ILE A 23 2.19 -2.94 4.44
CA ILE A 23 0.85 -3.16 4.98
C ILE A 23 0.81 -4.53 5.64
N PHE A 24 0.21 -4.65 6.82
CA PHE A 24 -0.03 -5.95 7.42
C PHE A 24 -0.99 -6.77 6.53
N PRO A 25 -0.70 -8.06 6.28
CA PRO A 25 -1.51 -8.88 5.38
C PRO A 25 -2.96 -9.03 5.84
N GLU A 26 -3.24 -8.87 7.13
CA GLU A 26 -4.59 -8.95 7.69
C GLU A 26 -5.46 -7.74 7.35
N ASN A 27 -4.87 -6.62 6.96
CA ASN A 27 -5.60 -5.41 6.59
C ASN A 27 -6.00 -5.46 5.10
N SER A 28 -6.90 -6.38 4.77
CA SER A 28 -7.41 -6.58 3.41
C SER A 28 -8.06 -5.32 2.82
N ALA A 29 -8.73 -4.51 3.65
CA ALA A 29 -9.33 -3.25 3.23
C ALA A 29 -8.29 -2.23 2.74
N SER A 30 -7.16 -2.10 3.46
CA SER A 30 -6.07 -1.21 3.04
C SER A 30 -5.39 -1.73 1.77
N LEU A 31 -5.19 -3.04 1.64
CA LEU A 31 -4.63 -3.64 0.42
C LEU A 31 -5.51 -3.35 -0.80
N ALA A 32 -6.82 -3.56 -0.68
CA ALA A 32 -7.78 -3.27 -1.75
C ALA A 32 -7.84 -1.77 -2.10
N LEU A 33 -7.69 -0.88 -1.11
CA LEU A 33 -7.61 0.56 -1.36
C LEU A 33 -6.35 0.92 -2.14
N HIS A 34 -5.19 0.40 -1.73
CA HIS A 34 -3.92 0.64 -2.42
C HIS A 34 -3.97 0.14 -3.86
N GLU A 35 -4.52 -1.05 -4.10
CA GLU A 35 -4.75 -1.60 -5.44
C GLU A 35 -5.61 -0.66 -6.31
N LYS A 36 -6.75 -0.18 -5.79
CA LYS A 36 -7.62 0.80 -6.47
C LYS A 36 -6.93 2.13 -6.75
N CYS A 37 -5.97 2.53 -5.90
CA CYS A 37 -5.17 3.74 -6.08
C CYS A 37 -3.97 3.55 -7.02
N GLY A 38 -3.84 2.39 -7.68
CA GLY A 38 -2.79 2.08 -8.65
C GLY A 38 -1.48 1.63 -8.03
N PHE A 39 -1.48 1.19 -6.77
CA PHE A 39 -0.32 0.49 -6.20
C PHE A 39 -0.33 -0.98 -6.66
N ARG A 40 0.87 -1.54 -6.79
CA ARG A 40 1.09 -2.97 -7.07
C ARG A 40 1.80 -3.64 -5.91
N THR A 41 1.49 -4.91 -5.68
CA THR A 41 2.24 -5.74 -4.73
C THR A 41 3.63 -6.05 -5.29
N VAL A 42 4.66 -5.79 -4.51
CA VAL A 42 6.07 -6.08 -4.83
C VAL A 42 6.50 -7.40 -4.22
N GLY A 43 6.06 -7.69 -3.00
CA GLY A 43 6.42 -8.91 -2.31
C GLY A 43 6.01 -8.92 -0.85
N ARG A 44 6.32 -10.03 -0.18
CA ARG A 44 6.05 -10.23 1.24
C ARG A 44 7.37 -10.21 2.01
N ARG A 45 7.40 -9.51 3.13
CA ARG A 45 8.53 -9.46 4.06
C ARG A 45 8.14 -10.18 5.33
N GLU A 46 8.96 -11.14 5.73
CA GLU A 46 8.65 -12.01 6.87
C GLU A 46 9.26 -11.44 8.16
N ARG A 47 8.46 -11.42 9.23
CA ARG A 47 8.87 -11.08 10.61
C ARG A 47 9.67 -9.79 10.73
N ILE A 48 9.28 -8.74 10.01
CA ILE A 48 10.00 -7.46 9.97
C ILE A 48 9.36 -6.38 10.85
N ALA A 49 8.09 -6.53 11.21
CA ALA A 49 7.36 -5.55 12.00
C ALA A 49 6.99 -6.13 13.38
N ARG A 50 7.48 -5.50 14.45
CA ARG A 50 7.12 -5.87 15.83
C ARG A 50 5.89 -5.10 16.26
N MET A 51 4.84 -5.82 16.62
CA MET A 51 3.61 -5.22 17.10
C MET A 51 3.77 -4.82 18.58
N SER A 52 3.52 -3.55 18.90
CA SER A 52 3.67 -3.04 20.27
C SER A 52 2.37 -3.03 21.07
N TYR A 53 1.23 -3.22 20.42
CA TYR A 53 -0.10 -3.15 21.03
C TYR A 53 -1.08 -4.13 20.36
N GLY A 54 -2.26 -4.28 20.96
CA GLY A 54 -3.34 -5.12 20.45
C GLY A 54 -3.10 -6.63 20.67
N PRO A 55 -3.90 -7.50 20.03
CA PRO A 55 -3.87 -8.94 20.27
C PRO A 55 -2.53 -9.62 19.94
N TRP A 56 -1.67 -8.96 19.16
CA TRP A 56 -0.40 -9.48 18.70
C TRP A 56 0.81 -8.79 19.35
N ALA A 57 0.60 -8.04 20.44
CA ALA A 57 1.66 -7.32 21.13
C ALA A 57 2.84 -8.24 21.50
N GLY A 58 4.05 -7.81 21.15
CA GLY A 58 5.28 -8.59 21.33
C GLY A 58 5.62 -9.54 20.16
N CYS A 59 4.70 -9.80 19.24
CA CYS A 59 4.94 -10.67 18.10
C CYS A 59 5.58 -9.93 16.92
N TRP A 60 6.47 -10.62 16.20
CA TRP A 60 6.95 -10.20 14.89
C TRP A 60 5.98 -10.67 13.82
N ARG A 61 5.70 -9.79 12.88
CA ARG A 61 4.65 -9.94 11.88
C ARG A 61 5.21 -9.70 10.48
N ASP A 62 4.54 -10.34 9.54
CA ASP A 62 4.85 -10.22 8.14
C ASP A 62 4.19 -8.96 7.57
N THR A 63 4.76 -8.39 6.52
CA THR A 63 4.19 -7.23 5.82
C THR A 63 4.20 -7.47 4.32
N ILE A 64 3.20 -6.91 3.64
CA ILE A 64 3.12 -6.84 2.19
C ILE A 64 3.71 -5.50 1.77
N LEU A 65 4.77 -5.55 0.99
CA LEU A 65 5.35 -4.38 0.35
C LEU A 65 4.53 -4.09 -0.91
N VAL A 66 3.92 -2.92 -0.95
CA VAL A 66 3.25 -2.38 -2.14
C VAL A 66 4.00 -1.14 -2.60
N GLU A 67 3.99 -0.89 -3.89
CA GLU A 67 4.60 0.30 -4.46
C GLU A 67 3.73 0.90 -5.55
N ARG A 68 3.93 2.18 -5.80
CA ARG A 68 3.43 2.87 -6.96
C ARG A 68 4.53 3.73 -7.55
N ARG A 69 4.79 3.57 -8.83
CA ARG A 69 5.81 4.33 -9.56
C ARG A 69 5.16 5.45 -10.36
N ALA A 70 5.89 6.54 -10.53
CA ALA A 70 5.55 7.54 -11.52
C ALA A 70 5.57 6.89 -12.90
N THR A 71 4.51 7.11 -13.67
CA THR A 71 4.51 6.81 -15.09
C THR A 71 5.40 7.85 -15.77
N THR A 72 6.51 7.40 -16.34
CA THR A 72 7.29 8.21 -17.28
C THR A 72 6.43 8.38 -18.53
N GLU A 73 5.96 9.60 -18.80
CA GLU A 73 5.47 9.97 -20.13
C GLU A 73 6.66 10.17 -21.07
#